data_AF-A0A800N6J8-F1
#
_entry.id   AF-A0A800N6J8-F1
#
_cell.length_a   1.000
_cell.length_b   1.000
_cell.length_c   1.000
_cell.angle_alpha   90.00
_cell.angle_beta   90.00
_cell.angle_gamma   90.00
#
_symmetry.space_group_name_H-M   'P 1'
#
loop_
_entity.id
_entity.type
_entity.pdbx_description
1 polymer ?
#
loop_
_entity_poly.entity_id
_entity_poly.type
_entity_poly.pdbx_seq_one_letter_code
_entity_poly.pdbx_strand_id
1 'polypeptide(L)'
;MASSINTENFFKQACIFEGSLIGLALVLGWLADINPFASLYFSETAFLHGIIATLPIFIIFLALYQLNIKSLTKIKTLLLDMLGPILLRYHWTDLLILAAIAGISEEILFRGVIQPWMESSWGMLTGLIVSSILFGLVHAVTLLYFLLAALMSAYLGLLLDIEASRNLLIPIVTHGFYDFLAFLVIARSYRHQHKNDY
;
A
#
# COMPACT_ATOMS: atom_id res chain seq x y z
N MET A 1 14.22 17.17 -23.22
CA MET A 1 14.36 15.72 -23.44
C MET A 1 13.91 15.02 -22.18
N ALA A 2 12.69 14.49 -22.15
CA ALA A 2 12.26 13.63 -21.05
C ALA A 2 13.12 12.36 -21.13
N SER A 3 13.88 12.05 -20.07
CA SER A 3 14.57 10.77 -20.01
C SER A 3 13.52 9.68 -20.13
N SER A 4 13.58 8.88 -21.19
CA SER A 4 12.83 7.63 -21.25
C SER A 4 13.18 6.86 -19.99
N ILE A 5 12.23 6.72 -19.06
CA ILE A 5 12.35 5.77 -17.96
C ILE A 5 12.73 4.46 -18.64
N ASN A 6 13.91 3.93 -18.32
CA ASN A 6 14.40 2.70 -18.91
C ASN A 6 13.50 1.58 -18.38
N THR A 7 12.41 1.34 -19.10
CA THR A 7 11.27 0.53 -18.65
C THR A 7 11.66 -0.94 -18.46
N GLU A 8 12.79 -1.38 -19.02
CA GLU A 8 13.36 -2.72 -18.76
C GLU A 8 13.77 -2.91 -17.29
N ASN A 9 14.11 -1.83 -16.57
CA ASN A 9 14.55 -1.88 -15.17
C ASN A 9 13.49 -1.41 -14.17
N PHE A 10 12.28 -1.02 -14.61
CA PHE A 10 11.28 -0.44 -13.72
C PHE A 10 10.90 -1.36 -12.57
N PHE A 11 10.56 -2.62 -12.87
CA PHE A 11 10.18 -3.59 -11.83
C PHE A 11 11.27 -3.76 -10.78
N LYS A 12 12.52 -3.90 -11.22
CA LYS A 12 13.66 -4.01 -10.30
C LYS A 12 13.82 -2.75 -9.46
N GLN A 13 13.68 -1.56 -10.06
CA GLN A 13 13.75 -0.29 -9.34
C GLN A 13 12.62 -0.14 -8.33
N ALA A 14 11.40 -0.52 -8.69
CA ALA A 14 10.24 -0.53 -7.79
C ALA A 14 10.49 -1.46 -6.60
N CYS A 15 10.88 -2.72 -6.85
CA CYS A 15 11.20 -3.66 -5.77
C CYS A 15 12.35 -3.18 -4.86
N ILE A 16 13.38 -2.53 -5.42
CA ILE A 16 14.47 -1.94 -4.63
C ILE A 16 13.98 -0.76 -3.80
N PHE A 17 13.16 0.12 -4.39
CA PHE A 17 12.60 1.27 -3.70
C PHE A 17 11.72 0.82 -2.53
N GLU A 18 10.74 -0.05 -2.80
CA GLU A 18 9.85 -0.60 -1.77
C GLU A 18 10.66 -1.33 -0.69
N GLY A 19 11.55 -2.24 -1.08
CA GLY A 19 12.40 -2.96 -0.14
C GLY A 19 13.31 -2.06 0.70
N SER A 20 13.70 -0.88 0.19
CA SER A 20 14.52 0.07 0.95
C SER A 20 13.79 0.67 2.16
N LEU A 21 12.45 0.63 2.17
CA LEU A 21 11.64 1.08 3.31
C LEU A 21 11.87 0.21 4.55
N ILE A 22 12.23 -1.07 4.38
CA ILE A 22 12.66 -1.92 5.51
C ILE A 22 13.95 -1.39 6.12
N GLY A 23 14.90 -0.95 5.28
CA GLY A 23 16.14 -0.30 5.76
C GLY A 23 15.85 0.98 6.53
N LEU A 24 14.91 1.81 6.04
CA LEU A 24 14.44 2.99 6.77
C LEU A 24 13.78 2.61 8.10
N ALA A 25 12.94 1.58 8.11
CA ALA A 25 12.28 1.09 9.32
C ALA A 25 13.30 0.61 10.36
N LEU A 26 14.37 -0.07 9.94
CA LEU A 26 15.47 -0.47 10.83
C LEU A 26 16.18 0.74 11.46
N VAL A 27 16.48 1.78 10.67
CA VAL A 27 17.13 3.00 11.17
C VAL A 27 16.23 3.75 12.14
N LEU A 28 14.96 3.95 11.79
CA LEU A 28 14.00 4.64 12.66
C LEU A 28 13.69 3.82 13.92
N GLY A 29 13.55 2.50 13.79
CA GLY A 29 13.36 1.58 14.91
C GLY A 29 14.53 1.64 15.88
N TRP A 30 15.77 1.68 15.38
CA TRP A 30 16.95 1.86 16.21
C TRP A 30 16.96 3.21 16.95
N LEU A 31 16.59 4.31 16.28
CA LEU A 31 16.50 5.63 16.90
C LEU A 31 15.42 5.73 17.98
N ALA A 32 14.32 4.99 17.82
CA ALA A 32 13.15 5.02 18.69
C ALA A 32 13.13 3.87 19.72
N ASP A 33 14.16 3.02 19.77
CA ASP A 33 14.23 1.80 20.58
C ASP A 33 13.03 0.85 20.36
N ILE A 34 12.61 0.72 19.10
CA ILE A 34 11.50 -0.12 18.65
C ILE A 34 12.04 -1.19 17.71
N ASN A 35 11.74 -2.46 18.00
CA ASN A 35 11.98 -3.54 17.06
C ASN A 35 10.87 -3.56 15.98
N PRO A 36 11.17 -3.26 14.70
CA PRO A 36 10.16 -3.20 13.62
C PRO A 36 9.40 -4.51 13.40
N PHE A 37 9.98 -5.63 13.83
CA PHE A 37 9.44 -6.97 13.63
C PHE A 37 8.80 -7.55 14.90
N ALA A 38 8.67 -6.77 15.98
CA ALA A 38 8.23 -7.28 17.29
C ALA A 38 6.89 -8.03 17.25
N SER A 39 5.95 -7.56 16.43
CA SER A 39 4.63 -8.15 16.22
C SER A 39 4.53 -8.95 14.92
N LEU A 40 5.63 -9.19 14.22
CA LEU A 40 5.65 -9.96 12.98
C LEU A 40 5.92 -11.43 13.27
N TYR A 41 4.87 -12.24 13.27
CA TYR A 41 4.97 -13.68 13.35
C TYR A 41 3.87 -14.33 12.52
N PHE A 42 4.18 -15.50 11.98
CA PHE A 42 3.21 -16.23 11.19
C PHE A 42 2.08 -16.76 12.07
N SER A 43 0.84 -16.49 11.66
CA SER A 43 -0.36 -17.08 12.23
C SER A 43 -1.38 -17.28 11.10
N GLU A 44 -1.93 -18.49 11.00
CA GLU A 44 -2.98 -18.80 10.02
C GLU A 44 -4.22 -17.94 10.22
N THR A 45 -4.58 -17.65 11.48
CA THR A 45 -5.73 -16.77 11.79
C THR A 45 -5.47 -15.34 11.35
N ALA A 46 -4.26 -14.82 11.61
CA ALA A 46 -3.88 -13.47 11.19
C ALA A 46 -3.85 -13.35 9.65
N PHE A 47 -3.35 -14.38 8.97
CA PHE A 47 -3.39 -14.44 7.51
C PHE A 47 -4.84 -14.41 6.98
N LEU A 48 -5.73 -15.23 7.54
CA LEU A 48 -7.15 -15.24 7.17
C LEU A 48 -7.84 -13.91 7.46
N HIS A 49 -7.60 -13.30 8.63
CA HIS A 49 -8.07 -11.97 8.95
C HIS A 49 -7.60 -10.94 7.92
N GLY A 50 -6.34 -11.00 7.52
CA GLY A 50 -5.78 -10.11 6.49
C GLY A 50 -6.49 -10.24 5.14
N ILE A 51 -6.75 -11.47 4.69
CA ILE A 51 -7.51 -11.74 3.45
C ILE A 51 -8.94 -11.22 3.54
N ILE A 52 -9.66 -11.50 4.64
CA ILE A 52 -11.03 -11.04 4.86
C ILE A 52 -11.09 -9.51 4.91
N ALA A 53 -10.14 -8.88 5.61
CA ALA A 53 -10.03 -7.44 5.74
C ALA A 53 -9.68 -6.73 4.41
N THR A 54 -9.20 -7.45 3.39
CA THR A 54 -9.04 -6.90 2.04
C THR A 54 -10.38 -6.62 1.36
N LEU A 55 -11.41 -7.41 1.67
CA LEU A 55 -12.72 -7.31 1.00
C LEU A 55 -13.37 -5.93 1.10
N PRO A 56 -13.56 -5.31 2.29
CA PRO A 56 -14.24 -4.03 2.39
C PRO A 56 -13.51 -2.91 1.62
N ILE A 57 -12.20 -2.81 1.75
CA ILE A 57 -11.40 -1.79 1.06
C ILE A 57 -11.37 -2.01 -0.46
N PHE A 58 -11.35 -3.26 -0.91
CA PHE A 58 -11.40 -3.57 -2.33
C PHE A 58 -12.78 -3.29 -2.93
N ILE A 59 -13.86 -3.57 -2.20
CA ILE A 59 -15.23 -3.21 -2.61
C ILE A 59 -15.37 -1.69 -2.73
N ILE A 60 -14.86 -0.93 -1.74
CA ILE A 60 -14.85 0.54 -1.78
C ILE A 60 -14.05 1.02 -3.00
N PHE A 61 -12.86 0.46 -3.24
CA PHE A 61 -12.06 0.78 -4.42
C PHE A 61 -12.86 0.54 -5.72
N LEU A 62 -13.48 -0.63 -5.88
CA LEU A 62 -14.29 -0.95 -7.07
C LEU A 62 -15.46 0.03 -7.25
N ALA A 63 -16.14 0.41 -6.17
CA ALA A 63 -17.21 1.39 -6.20
C ALA A 63 -16.68 2.75 -6.65
N LEU A 64 -15.63 3.27 -6.00
CA LEU A 64 -15.00 4.55 -6.36
C LEU A 64 -14.45 4.55 -7.79
N TYR A 65 -13.91 3.43 -8.26
CA TYR A 65 -13.34 3.27 -9.60
C TYR A 65 -14.38 3.34 -10.74
N GLN A 66 -15.64 3.05 -10.43
CA GLN A 66 -16.78 3.15 -11.34
C GLN A 66 -17.44 4.53 -11.36
N LEU A 67 -17.20 5.37 -10.35
CA LEU A 67 -17.79 6.70 -10.28
C LEU A 67 -17.15 7.67 -11.27
N ASN A 68 -17.99 8.41 -12.00
CA ASN A 68 -17.56 9.44 -12.96
C ASN A 68 -17.49 10.83 -12.29
N ILE A 69 -16.87 10.91 -11.12
CA ILE A 69 -16.63 12.18 -10.42
C ILE A 69 -15.28 12.73 -10.89
N LYS A 70 -15.23 14.01 -11.30
CA LYS A 70 -14.04 14.67 -11.88
C LYS A 70 -12.73 14.37 -11.13
N SER A 71 -12.73 14.45 -9.79
CA SER A 71 -11.54 14.17 -8.97
C SER A 71 -11.13 12.69 -8.99
N LEU A 72 -12.09 11.76 -8.95
CA LEU A 72 -11.82 10.32 -9.03
C LEU A 72 -11.35 9.93 -10.44
N THR A 73 -11.97 10.48 -11.48
CA THR A 73 -11.54 10.27 -12.87
C THR A 73 -10.11 10.76 -13.08
N LYS A 74 -9.73 11.92 -12.51
CA LYS A 74 -8.35 12.42 -12.57
C LYS A 74 -7.35 11.45 -11.94
N ILE A 75 -7.66 10.90 -10.77
CA ILE A 75 -6.82 9.88 -10.11
C ILE A 75 -6.73 8.63 -10.98
N LYS A 76 -7.87 8.12 -11.47
CA LYS A 76 -7.93 6.96 -12.34
C LYS A 76 -7.09 7.12 -13.60
N THR A 77 -7.18 8.26 -14.29
CA THR A 77 -6.36 8.55 -15.47
C THR A 77 -4.88 8.57 -15.11
N LEU A 78 -4.49 9.23 -14.01
CA LEU A 78 -3.10 9.26 -13.57
C LEU A 78 -2.56 7.86 -13.26
N LEU A 79 -3.33 7.01 -12.56
CA LEU A 79 -2.94 5.64 -12.27
C LEU A 79 -2.85 4.79 -13.56
N LEU A 80 -3.79 4.96 -14.49
CA LEU A 80 -3.76 4.25 -15.78
C LEU A 80 -2.58 4.66 -16.64
N ASP A 81 -2.26 5.95 -16.71
CA ASP A 81 -1.17 6.47 -17.53
C ASP A 81 0.20 6.10 -16.95
N MET A 82 0.35 6.16 -15.62
CA MET A 82 1.60 5.83 -14.94
C MET A 82 1.84 4.32 -14.85
N LEU A 83 0.83 3.55 -14.42
CA LEU A 83 0.99 2.14 -14.10
C LEU A 83 0.55 1.23 -15.24
N GLY A 84 -0.48 1.60 -16.01
CA GLY A 84 -1.06 0.74 -17.05
C GLY A 84 -0.05 0.16 -18.06
N PRO A 85 0.81 0.97 -18.70
CA PRO A 85 1.83 0.49 -19.63
C PRO A 85 2.82 -0.49 -18.99
N ILE A 86 3.13 -0.27 -17.71
CA ILE A 86 4.09 -1.06 -16.95
C ILE A 86 3.46 -2.39 -16.54
N LEU A 87 2.29 -2.35 -15.92
CA LEU A 87 1.57 -3.51 -15.42
C LEU A 87 1.21 -4.50 -16.53
N LEU A 88 0.96 -4.04 -17.76
CA LEU A 88 0.69 -4.93 -18.89
C LEU A 88 1.91 -5.69 -19.42
N ARG A 89 3.13 -5.23 -19.14
CA ARG A 89 4.36 -5.90 -19.59
C ARG A 89 4.74 -7.07 -18.71
N TYR A 90 4.29 -7.07 -17.45
CA TYR A 90 4.67 -8.07 -16.46
C TYR A 90 3.60 -9.15 -16.32
N HIS A 91 4.04 -10.35 -15.93
CA HIS A 91 3.13 -11.44 -15.63
C HIS A 91 2.45 -11.18 -14.28
N TRP A 92 1.27 -11.77 -14.05
CA TRP A 92 0.53 -11.54 -12.80
C TRP A 92 1.34 -11.95 -11.55
N THR A 93 2.27 -12.90 -11.69
CA THR A 93 3.19 -13.30 -10.60
C THR A 93 4.13 -12.18 -10.20
N ASP A 94 4.61 -11.40 -11.16
CA ASP A 94 5.48 -10.25 -10.88
C ASP A 94 4.69 -9.19 -10.12
N LEU A 95 3.44 -8.94 -10.53
CA LEU A 95 2.55 -8.00 -9.84
C LEU A 95 2.28 -8.44 -8.40
N LEU A 96 2.10 -9.74 -8.18
CA LEU A 96 1.96 -10.31 -6.84
C LEU A 96 3.22 -10.12 -6.00
N ILE A 97 4.41 -10.35 -6.58
CA ILE A 97 5.70 -10.15 -5.89
C ILE A 97 5.88 -8.67 -5.51
N LEU A 98 5.62 -7.75 -6.44
CA LEU A 98 5.75 -6.32 -6.17
C LEU A 98 4.79 -5.87 -5.07
N ALA A 99 3.52 -6.28 -5.16
CA ALA A 99 2.51 -5.96 -4.14
C ALA A 99 2.87 -6.56 -2.77
N ALA A 100 3.43 -7.76 -2.73
CA ALA A 100 3.91 -8.36 -1.49
C ALA A 100 5.10 -7.60 -0.90
N ILE A 101 6.07 -7.16 -1.73
CA ILE A 101 7.21 -6.36 -1.26
C ILE A 101 6.74 -5.01 -0.72
N ALA A 102 5.84 -4.31 -1.43
CA ALA A 102 5.26 -3.06 -0.98
C ALA A 102 4.51 -3.24 0.34
N GLY A 103 3.56 -4.17 0.40
CA GLY A 103 2.79 -4.46 1.62
C GLY A 103 3.66 -4.88 2.81
N ILE A 104 4.71 -5.68 2.61
CA ILE A 104 5.65 -6.02 3.70
C ILE A 104 6.41 -4.77 4.15
N SER A 105 7.01 -4.05 3.21
CA SER A 105 7.98 -3.00 3.52
C SER A 105 7.31 -1.75 4.11
N GLU A 106 6.18 -1.34 3.55
CA GLU A 106 5.39 -0.21 4.04
C GLU A 106 4.80 -0.52 5.42
N GLU A 107 4.22 -1.70 5.64
CA GLU A 107 3.64 -2.01 6.95
C GLU A 107 4.70 -2.17 8.05
N ILE A 108 5.89 -2.71 7.74
CA ILE A 108 7.01 -2.71 8.70
C ILE A 108 7.39 -1.28 9.07
N LEU A 109 7.47 -0.36 8.11
CA LEU A 109 7.79 1.03 8.39
C LEU A 109 6.68 1.73 9.20
N PHE A 110 5.44 1.63 8.74
CA PHE A 110 4.34 2.41 9.31
C PHE A 110 3.74 1.78 10.57
N ARG A 111 3.49 0.46 10.59
CA ARG A 111 2.82 -0.25 11.70
C ARG A 111 3.83 -0.92 12.62
N GLY A 112 4.99 -1.31 12.11
CA GLY A 112 6.10 -1.82 12.90
C GLY A 112 6.87 -0.73 13.65
N VAL A 113 6.91 0.51 13.13
CA VAL A 113 7.76 1.57 13.70
C VAL A 113 7.02 2.89 13.93
N ILE A 114 6.56 3.58 12.87
CA ILE A 114 6.06 4.95 12.98
C ILE A 114 4.85 5.02 13.92
N GLN A 115 3.83 4.19 13.72
CA GLN A 115 2.64 4.15 14.57
C GLN A 115 3.03 3.84 16.03
N PRO A 116 3.70 2.73 16.37
CA PRO A 116 4.15 2.47 17.74
C PRO A 116 4.96 3.60 18.37
N TRP A 117 5.83 4.26 17.61
CA TRP A 117 6.62 5.40 18.08
C TRP A 117 5.76 6.61 18.43
N MET A 118 4.79 6.95 17.58
CA MET A 118 3.88 8.06 17.85
C MET A 118 2.89 7.71 18.99
N GLU A 119 2.48 6.45 19.09
CA GLU A 119 1.63 5.96 20.19
C GLU A 119 2.33 6.02 21.54
N SER A 120 3.61 5.63 21.61
CA SER A 120 4.40 5.71 22.85
C SER A 120 4.64 7.16 23.29
N SER A 121 4.70 8.09 22.34
CA SER A 121 4.96 9.51 22.61
C SER A 121 3.69 10.30 22.96
N TRP A 122 2.56 10.02 22.30
CA TRP A 122 1.37 10.89 22.33
C TRP A 122 0.04 10.14 22.55
N GLY A 123 0.10 8.84 22.81
CA GLY A 123 -1.07 7.99 23.03
C GLY A 123 -1.64 7.38 21.76
N MET A 124 -2.44 6.33 21.93
CA MET A 124 -2.90 5.43 20.87
C MET A 124 -3.62 6.17 19.72
N LEU A 125 -4.59 7.03 20.05
CA LEU A 125 -5.37 7.76 19.04
C LEU A 125 -4.51 8.74 18.24
N THR A 126 -3.65 9.51 18.91
CA THR A 126 -2.75 10.45 18.23
C THR A 126 -1.76 9.71 17.36
N GLY A 127 -1.24 8.58 17.84
CA GLY A 127 -0.32 7.73 17.08
C GLY A 127 -0.93 7.23 15.77
N LEU A 128 -2.17 6.72 15.83
CA LEU A 128 -2.93 6.30 14.66
C LEU A 128 -3.18 7.45 13.67
N ILE A 129 -3.59 8.63 14.17
CA ILE A 129 -3.88 9.79 13.31
C ILE A 129 -2.61 10.29 12.63
N VAL A 130 -1.53 10.47 13.39
CA VAL A 130 -0.27 11.00 12.85
C VAL A 130 0.35 10.03 11.86
N SER A 131 0.43 8.73 12.18
CA SER A 131 0.95 7.73 11.24
C SER A 131 0.13 7.71 9.94
N SER A 132 -1.19 7.84 10.05
CA SER A 132 -2.10 7.86 8.89
C SER A 132 -1.95 9.10 8.03
N ILE A 133 -1.74 10.27 8.64
CA ILE A 133 -1.44 11.50 7.90
C ILE A 133 -0.09 11.38 7.19
N LEU A 134 0.94 10.87 7.86
CA LEU A 134 2.26 10.67 7.26
C LEU A 134 2.20 9.70 6.06
N PHE A 135 1.45 8.60 6.18
CA PHE A 135 1.20 7.67 5.08
C PHE A 135 0.48 8.35 3.91
N GLY A 136 -0.56 9.15 4.20
CA GLY A 136 -1.25 9.93 3.19
C GLY A 136 -0.31 10.91 2.48
N LEU A 137 0.60 11.56 3.22
CA LEU A 137 1.53 12.56 2.69
C LEU A 137 2.51 11.96 1.68
N VAL A 138 3.02 10.75 1.93
CA VAL A 138 3.89 10.07 0.93
C VAL A 138 3.12 9.67 -0.34
N HIS A 139 1.78 9.59 -0.25
CA HIS A 139 0.86 9.32 -1.37
C HIS A 139 0.20 10.59 -1.94
N ALA A 140 0.66 11.79 -1.60
CA ALA A 140 -0.04 13.05 -1.91
C ALA A 140 0.09 13.54 -3.35
N VAL A 141 -0.29 12.71 -4.34
CA VAL A 141 -0.32 13.09 -5.77
C VAL A 141 -1.45 14.08 -6.06
N THR A 142 -2.59 13.90 -5.38
CA THR A 142 -3.71 14.85 -5.33
C THR A 142 -4.25 14.89 -3.92
N LEU A 143 -4.95 15.98 -3.55
CA LEU A 143 -5.58 16.07 -2.22
C LEU A 143 -6.52 14.90 -1.94
N LEU A 144 -7.32 14.47 -2.92
CA LEU A 144 -8.22 13.34 -2.73
C LEU A 144 -7.45 12.02 -2.57
N TYR A 145 -6.36 11.82 -3.31
CA TYR A 145 -5.54 10.61 -3.17
C TYR A 145 -4.83 10.56 -1.81
N PHE A 146 -4.33 11.71 -1.33
CA PHE A 146 -3.85 11.87 0.05
C PHE A 146 -4.91 11.45 1.08
N LEU A 147 -6.15 11.95 0.95
CA LEU A 147 -7.23 11.62 1.90
C LEU A 147 -7.59 10.13 1.86
N LEU A 148 -7.68 9.53 0.67
CA LEU A 148 -7.98 8.11 0.52
C LEU A 148 -6.86 7.24 1.09
N ALA A 149 -5.60 7.58 0.84
CA ALA A 149 -4.44 6.89 1.39
C ALA A 149 -4.36 7.02 2.91
N ALA A 150 -4.66 8.21 3.47
CA ALA A 150 -4.72 8.40 4.92
C ALA A 150 -5.86 7.57 5.57
N LEU A 151 -7.02 7.48 4.93
CA LEU A 151 -8.14 6.65 5.41
C LEU A 151 -7.81 5.15 5.34
N MET A 152 -7.21 4.70 4.24
CA MET A 152 -6.69 3.35 4.10
C MET A 152 -5.65 3.07 5.20
N SER A 153 -4.78 4.03 5.47
CA SER A 153 -3.79 3.91 6.52
C SER A 153 -4.40 3.79 7.92
N ALA A 154 -5.44 4.58 8.21
CA ALA A 154 -6.16 4.48 9.47
C ALA A 154 -6.82 3.10 9.61
N TYR A 155 -7.39 2.56 8.53
CA TYR A 155 -7.96 1.23 8.51
C TYR A 155 -6.92 0.14 8.83
N LEU A 156 -5.78 0.14 8.14
CA LEU A 156 -4.69 -0.81 8.40
C LEU A 156 -4.12 -0.66 9.82
N GLY A 157 -4.03 0.56 10.33
CA GLY A 157 -3.61 0.83 11.71
C GLY A 157 -4.59 0.26 12.74
N LEU A 158 -5.90 0.32 12.49
CA LEU A 158 -6.92 -0.32 13.33
C LEU A 158 -6.87 -1.85 13.25
N LEU A 159 -6.53 -2.41 12.08
CA LEU A 159 -6.36 -3.86 11.93
C LEU A 159 -5.19 -4.42 12.74
N LEU A 160 -4.15 -3.62 13.00
CA LEU A 160 -3.05 -4.03 13.87
C LEU A 160 -3.55 -4.36 15.29
N ASP A 161 -4.60 -3.68 15.74
CA ASP A 161 -5.18 -3.76 17.08
C ASP A 161 -6.44 -4.65 17.16
N ILE A 162 -6.79 -5.38 16.09
CA ILE A 162 -8.00 -6.23 16.07
C ILE A 162 -7.88 -7.44 16.99
N GLU A 163 -6.65 -7.95 17.19
CA GLU A 163 -6.33 -9.02 18.11
C GLU A 163 -5.68 -8.44 19.37
N ALA A 164 -5.96 -9.03 20.54
CA ALA A 164 -5.39 -8.58 21.81
C ALA A 164 -3.84 -8.59 21.79
N SER A 165 -3.26 -9.56 21.10
CA SER A 165 -1.86 -9.54 20.67
C SER A 165 -1.78 -8.93 19.28
N ARG A 166 -1.14 -7.76 19.14
CA ARG A 166 -0.86 -7.17 17.83
C ARG A 166 -0.15 -8.17 16.93
N ASN A 167 -0.63 -8.31 15.70
CA ASN A 167 0.02 -9.11 14.68
C ASN A 167 0.16 -8.31 13.37
N LEU A 168 1.40 -8.00 13.00
CA LEU A 168 1.73 -7.23 11.81
C LEU A 168 1.39 -7.94 10.50
N LEU A 169 1.23 -9.27 10.53
CA LEU A 169 0.84 -10.05 9.36
C LEU A 169 -0.55 -9.64 8.83
N ILE A 170 -1.47 -9.23 9.72
CA ILE A 170 -2.83 -8.81 9.32
C ILE A 170 -2.77 -7.63 8.34
N PRO A 171 -2.22 -6.46 8.71
CA PRO A 171 -2.13 -5.34 7.78
C PRO A 171 -1.23 -5.62 6.58
N ILE A 172 -0.14 -6.41 6.72
CA ILE A 172 0.73 -6.79 5.59
C ILE A 172 -0.08 -7.53 4.52
N VAL A 173 -0.83 -8.55 4.92
CA VAL A 173 -1.63 -9.34 3.99
C VAL A 173 -2.77 -8.51 3.42
N THR A 174 -3.44 -7.69 4.23
CA THR A 174 -4.51 -6.80 3.75
C THR A 174 -4.00 -5.82 2.69
N HIS A 175 -2.88 -5.15 2.96
CA HIS A 175 -2.30 -4.16 2.06
C HIS A 175 -1.77 -4.82 0.77
N GLY A 176 -0.91 -5.83 0.89
CA GLY A 176 -0.32 -6.48 -0.28
C GLY A 176 -1.37 -7.15 -1.17
N PHE A 177 -2.42 -7.75 -0.59
CA PHE A 177 -3.48 -8.37 -1.38
C PHE A 177 -4.40 -7.32 -2.03
N TYR A 178 -4.68 -6.21 -1.33
CA TYR A 178 -5.39 -5.07 -1.90
C TYR A 178 -4.67 -4.52 -3.14
N ASP A 179 -3.36 -4.27 -3.02
CA ASP A 179 -2.54 -3.73 -4.10
C ASP A 179 -2.49 -4.67 -5.30
N PHE A 180 -2.30 -5.97 -5.04
CA PHE A 180 -2.32 -6.97 -6.10
C PHE A 180 -3.64 -6.93 -6.89
N LEU A 181 -4.78 -6.92 -6.20
CA LEU A 181 -6.09 -6.85 -6.85
C LEU A 181 -6.30 -5.53 -7.59
N ALA A 182 -5.86 -4.41 -7.02
CA ALA A 182 -5.91 -3.10 -7.65
C ALA A 182 -5.07 -3.06 -8.94
N PHE A 183 -3.85 -3.62 -8.92
CA PHE A 183 -3.00 -3.76 -10.10
C PHE A 183 -3.68 -4.58 -11.20
N LEU A 184 -4.34 -5.69 -10.87
CA LEU A 184 -5.10 -6.47 -11.85
C LEU A 184 -6.25 -5.67 -12.49
N VAL A 185 -6.98 -4.90 -11.69
CA VAL A 185 -8.08 -4.03 -12.18
C VAL A 185 -7.55 -2.94 -13.11
N ILE A 186 -6.44 -2.28 -12.74
CA ILE A 186 -5.80 -1.23 -13.54
C ILE A 186 -5.26 -1.81 -14.84
N ALA A 187 -4.51 -2.92 -14.78
CA ALA A 187 -3.95 -3.60 -15.95
C ALA A 187 -5.05 -4.01 -16.95
N ARG A 188 -6.13 -4.62 -16.44
CA ARG A 188 -7.28 -5.00 -17.27
C ARG A 188 -7.97 -3.78 -17.89
N SER A 189 -8.17 -2.72 -17.11
CA SER A 189 -8.82 -1.49 -17.59
C SER A 189 -8.01 -0.81 -18.68
N TYR A 190 -6.69 -0.72 -18.49
CA TYR A 190 -5.77 -0.14 -19.46
C TYR A 190 -5.78 -0.93 -20.78
N ARG A 191 -5.75 -2.27 -20.71
CA ARG A 191 -5.89 -3.15 -21.89
C ARG A 191 -7.19 -2.90 -22.65
N HIS A 192 -8.31 -2.74 -21.94
CA HIS A 192 -9.60 -2.49 -22.59
C HIS A 192 -9.66 -1.14 -23.31
N GLN A 193 -9.02 -0.11 -22.76
CA GLN A 193 -9.00 1.23 -23.39
C GLN A 193 -8.14 1.27 -24.65
N HIS A 194 -7.05 0.51 -24.70
CA HIS A 194 -6.10 0.49 -25.82
C HIS A 194 -6.30 -0.71 -26.77
N LYS A 195 -7.41 -1.45 -26.63
CA LYS A 195 -7.74 -2.59 -27.51
C LYS A 195 -8.06 -2.16 -28.95
N ASN A 196 -8.35 -0.87 -29.18
CA ASN A 196 -8.62 -0.31 -30.50
C ASN A 196 -7.37 0.34 -31.16
N ASP A 197 -6.22 0.31 -30.48
CA ASP A 197 -4.97 0.91 -30.98
C ASP A 197 -4.03 -0.13 -31.64
N TYR A 198 -4.50 -1.39 -31.76
CA TYR A 198 -3.85 -2.54 -32.44
C TYR A 198 -4.84 -3.21 -33.39
#